data_AF-A0A3D4NW40-F1
#
_entry.id   AF-A0A3D4NW40-F1
#
_cell.length_a   1.000
_cell.length_b   1.000
_cell.length_c   1.000
_cell.angle_alpha   90.00
_cell.angle_beta   90.00
_cell.angle_gamma   90.00
#
_symmetry.space_group_name_H-M   'P 1'
#
loop_
_entity.id
_entity.type
_entity.pdbx_description
1 polymer ?
#
loop_
_entity_poly.entity_id
_entity_poly.type
_entity_poly.pdbx_seq_one_letter_code
_entity_poly.pdbx_strand_id
1 'polypeptide(L)' 'VRVIAATNEDLAKAVKAGRFRSDLFYRLNVFPITIAPLRERKDDLPLLLDTVMRKLCA' A
#
# COMPACT_ATOMS: atom_id res chain seq x y z
N VAL A 1 -2.75 -12.58 17.67
CA VAL A 1 -2.09 -11.35 17.18
C VAL A 1 -2.46 -11.14 15.72
N ARG A 2 -3.02 -9.99 15.34
CA ARG A 2 -3.32 -9.64 13.94
C ARG A 2 -2.14 -8.85 13.37
N VAL A 3 -1.65 -9.24 12.19
CA VAL A 3 -0.51 -8.60 11.52
C VAL A 3 -1.00 -7.94 10.24
N ILE A 4 -0.62 -6.69 10.02
CA ILE A 4 -0.83 -5.94 8.77
C ILE A 4 0.55 -5.46 8.33
N ALA A 5 0.94 -5.78 7.10
CA ALA A 5 2.20 -5.37 6.50
C ALA A 5 1.93 -4.52 5.25
N ALA A 6 2.82 -3.58 4.96
CA ALA A 6 2.77 -2.74 3.77
C ALA A 6 4.18 -2.58 3.18
N THR A 7 4.26 -2.47 1.86
CA THR A 7 5.51 -2.20 1.14
C THR A 7 5.22 -1.40 -0.13
N ASN A 8 6.20 -0.61 -0.57
CA ASN A 8 6.21 0.04 -1.87
C ASN A 8 7.05 -0.73 -2.92
N GLU A 9 7.82 -1.74 -2.49
CA GLU A 9 8.60 -2.59 -3.38
C GLU A 9 7.81 -3.82 -3.82
N ASP A 10 8.12 -4.34 -5.01
CA ASP A 10 7.61 -5.62 -5.48
C ASP A 10 8.30 -6.76 -4.71
N LEU A 11 7.62 -7.27 -3.68
CA LEU A 11 8.07 -8.37 -2.85
C LEU A 11 8.36 -9.64 -3.64
N ALA A 12 7.59 -9.94 -4.70
CA ALA A 12 7.83 -11.14 -5.50
C ALA A 12 9.17 -11.05 -6.25
N LYS A 13 9.53 -9.86 -6.75
CA LYS A 13 10.86 -9.60 -7.31
C LYS A 13 11.95 -9.64 -6.24
N ALA A 14 11.70 -9.09 -5.05
CA ALA A 14 12.66 -9.10 -3.96
C ALA A 14 12.98 -10.53 -3.46
N VAL A 15 11.98 -11.42 -3.44
CA VAL A 15 12.18 -12.85 -3.15
C VAL A 15 13.05 -13.52 -4.21
N LYS A 16 12.78 -13.29 -5.50
CA LYS A 16 13.60 -13.83 -6.59
C LYS A 16 15.05 -13.34 -6.55
N ALA A 17 15.27 -12.11 -6.09
CA ALA A 17 16.59 -11.52 -5.93
C ALA A 17 17.31 -11.94 -4.62
N GLY A 18 16.71 -12.80 -3.79
CA GLY A 18 17.29 -13.24 -2.52
C GLY A 18 17.32 -12.16 -1.42
N ARG A 19 16.71 -10.99 -1.66
CA ARG A 19 16.64 -9.88 -0.68
C ARG A 19 15.52 -10.07 0.34
N PHE A 20 14.55 -10.94 0.05
CA PHE A 20 13.42 -11.21 0.93
C PHE A 20 13.19 -12.70 1.08
N ARG A 21 12.85 -13.13 2.31
CA ARG A 21 12.61 -14.54 2.58
C ARG A 21 11.28 -14.99 1.97
N SER A 22 11.33 -16.10 1.24
CA SER A 22 10.17 -16.68 0.57
C SER A 22 9.08 -17.11 1.57
N ASP A 23 9.46 -17.71 2.70
CA ASP A 23 8.52 -18.19 3.72
C ASP A 23 7.69 -17.06 4.34
N LEU A 24 8.32 -15.93 4.66
CA LEU A 24 7.63 -14.75 5.17
C LEU A 24 6.72 -14.13 4.11
N PHE A 25 7.15 -14.13 2.84
CA PHE A 25 6.33 -13.62 1.74
C PHE A 25 5.03 -14.42 1.62
N TYR A 26 5.09 -15.75 1.61
CA TYR A 26 3.89 -16.59 1.53
C TYR A 26 2.94 -16.41 2.73
N ARG A 27 3.47 -16.10 3.92
CA ARG A 27 2.64 -15.82 5.11
C ARG A 27 1.97 -14.45 5.09
N LEU A 28 2.63 -13.44 4.53
CA LEU A 28 2.07 -12.09 4.42
C LEU A 28 1.15 -11.93 3.21
N ASN A 29 1.42 -12.63 2.11
CA ASN A 29 0.72 -12.51 0.84
C ASN A 29 -0.57 -13.35 0.75
N VAL A 30 -1.23 -13.62 1.89
CA VAL A 30 -2.49 -14.38 1.94
C VAL A 30 -3.67 -13.52 1.47
N PHE A 31 -3.66 -12.23 1.81
CA PHE A 31 -4.70 -11.28 1.40
C PHE A 31 -4.05 -9.95 0.97
N PRO A 32 -3.51 -9.88 -0.26
CA PRO A 32 -2.89 -8.66 -0.76
C PRO A 32 -3.94 -7.59 -1.06
N ILE A 33 -3.70 -6.38 -0.57
CA ILE A 33 -4.51 -5.20 -0.89
C ILE A 33 -3.65 -4.22 -1.67
N THR A 34 -3.93 -4.09 -2.96
CA THR A 34 -3.23 -3.13 -3.83
C THR A 34 -3.96 -1.79 -3.79
N ILE A 35 -3.26 -0.75 -3.36
CA ILE A 35 -3.79 0.62 -3.36
C ILE A 35 -3.42 1.27 -4.69
N ALA A 36 -4.42 1.56 -5.52
CA ALA A 36 -4.18 2.27 -6.79
C ALA A 36 -3.64 3.70 -6.51
N PRO A 37 -2.67 4.18 -7.28
CA PRO A 37 -2.13 5.52 -7.12
C PRO A 37 -3.18 6.58 -7.50
N LEU A 38 -3.05 7.78 -6.91
CA LEU A 38 -4.04 8.87 -7.08
C LEU A 38 -4.28 9.27 -8.55
N ARG A 39 -3.26 9.10 -9.40
CA ARG A 39 -3.35 9.35 -10.85
C ARG A 39 -4.38 8.49 -11.58
N GLU A 40 -4.73 7.31 -11.03
CA GLU A 40 -5.73 6.38 -11.56
C GLU A 40 -7.11 6.58 -10.91
N ARG A 41 -7.20 7.40 -9.86
CA ARG A 41 -8.43 7.70 -9.09
C ARG A 41 -8.62 9.20 -8.91
N LYS A 42 -8.57 9.94 -10.03
CA LYS A 42 -8.64 11.41 -10.02
C LYS A 42 -9.98 11.94 -9.50
N ASP A 43 -11.04 11.16 -9.60
CA ASP A 43 -12.37 11.53 -9.11
C ASP A 43 -12.42 11.65 -7.58
N ASP A 44 -11.48 11.04 -6.85
CA ASP A 44 -11.36 11.17 -5.39
C ASP A 44 -10.76 12.52 -4.97
N LEU A 45 -10.12 13.26 -5.90
CA LEU A 45 -9.39 14.50 -5.60
C LEU A 45 -10.25 15.58 -4.91
N PRO A 46 -11.47 15.89 -5.35
CA PRO A 46 -12.26 16.96 -4.73
C PRO A 46 -12.54 16.69 -3.25
N LEU A 47 -12.90 15.46 -2.90
CA LEU A 47 -13.19 15.07 -1.51
C LEU A 47 -11.92 15.02 -0.64
N LEU A 48 -10.82 14.53 -1.21
CA LEU A 48 -9.52 14.54 -0.56
C LEU A 48 -9.06 15.96 -0.24
N LEU A 49 -9.18 16.89 -1.19
CA LEU A 49 -8.80 18.29 -1.01
C LEU A 49 -9.64 18.97 0.07
N ASP A 50 -10.97 18.84 0.04
CA ASP A 50 -11.85 19.42 1.08
C ASP A 50 -11.46 18.90 2.48
N THR A 51 -11.26 17.59 2.61
CA THR A 51 -10.91 16.96 3.89
C THR A 51 -9.53 17.40 4.39
N VAL A 52 -8.54 17.46 3.50
CA VAL A 52 -7.16 17.84 3.84
C VAL A 52 -7.09 19.34 4.20
N MET A 53 -7.72 20.21 3.41
CA MET A 53 -7.76 21.65 3.68
C MET A 53 -8.45 21.93 5.01
N ARG A 54 -9.57 21.26 5.29
CA ARG A 54 -10.26 21.39 6.59
C ARG A 54 -9.39 20.97 7.77
N LYS A 55 -8.58 19.92 7.62
CA LYS A 55 -7.67 19.45 8.68
C LYS A 55 -6.46 20.35 8.91
N LEU A 56 -5.94 21.00 7.85
CA LEU A 56 -4.72 21.81 7.93
C LEU A 56 -4.99 23.27 8.30
N CYS A 57 -6.17 23.81 7.97
CA CYS A 57 -6.54 25.20 8.26
C CYS A 57 -7.30 25.37 9.58
N ALA A 58 -7.47 24.30 10.37
CA ALA A 58 -8.00 24.32 11.74
C ALA A 58 -6.86 24.36 12.75
#